data_AF-A0A0M2PIV9-F1
#
_entry.id   AF-A0A0M2PIV9-F1
#
_cell.length_a   1.000
_cell.length_b   1.000
_cell.length_c   1.000
_cell.angle_alpha   90.00
_cell.angle_beta   90.00
_cell.angle_gamma   90.00
#
_symmetry.space_group_name_H-M   'P 1'
#
loop_
_entity.id
_entity.type
_entity.pdbx_description
1 polymer ?
#
loop_
_entity_poly.entity_id
_entity_poly.type
_entity_poly.pdbx_seq_one_letter_code
_entity_poly.pdbx_strand_id
1 'polypeptide(L)' 'MNQENLLAEELLKMINEDKVPLSISDDIHEISRSLQSGDMNINDLQGKDAFIENTVQEAMNRINNNNH' A
#
# COMPACT_ATOMS: atom_id res chain seq x y z
N MET A 1 5.39 0.60 15.50
CA MET A 1 4.91 0.47 14.10
C MET A 1 5.67 1.49 13.27
N ASN A 2 6.36 1.06 12.21
CA ASN A 2 6.93 1.97 11.22
C ASN A 2 5.88 2.30 10.15
N GLN A 3 6.11 3.35 9.36
CA GLN A 3 5.16 3.78 8.33
C GLN A 3 4.97 2.72 7.25
N GLU A 4 6.01 1.92 6.96
CA GLU A 4 5.97 0.82 6.01
C GLU A 4 4.99 -0.28 6.44
N ASN A 5 5.01 -0.70 7.72
CA ASN A 5 4.06 -1.70 8.21
C ASN A 5 2.62 -1.16 8.21
N LEU A 6 2.42 0.11 8.59
CA LEU A 6 1.10 0.73 8.55
C LEU A 6 0.55 0.80 7.12
N LEU A 7 1.40 1.17 6.15
CA LEU A 7 1.03 1.19 4.75
C LEU A 7 0.69 -0.22 4.24
N ALA A 8 1.52 -1.21 4.55
CA ALA A 8 1.26 -2.59 4.15
C ALA A 8 -0.05 -3.14 4.72
N GLU A 9 -0.35 -2.86 5.98
CA GLU A 9 -1.61 -3.27 6.60
C GLU A 9 -2.82 -2.60 5.94
N GLU A 10 -2.75 -1.30 5.65
CA GLU A 10 -3.85 -0.60 4.99
C GLU A 10 -4.03 -1.06 3.53
N LEU A 11 -2.95 -1.34 2.80
CA LEU A 11 -3.01 -1.91 1.45
C LEU A 11 -3.69 -3.28 1.44
N LEU A 12 -3.33 -4.16 2.37
CA LEU A 12 -3.98 -5.46 2.55
C LEU A 12 -5.47 -5.32 2.92
N LYS A 13 -5.80 -4.33 3.74
CA LYS A 13 -7.19 -4.01 4.08
C LYS A 13 -7.96 -3.53 2.86
N MET A 14 -7.38 -2.65 2.04
CA MET A 14 -7.99 -2.20 0.78
C MET A 14 -8.24 -3.34 -0.20
N ILE A 15 -7.35 -4.34 -0.26
CA ILE A 15 -7.58 -5.56 -1.06
C ILE A 15 -8.82 -6.30 -0.54
N ASN A 16 -8.91 -6.52 0.77
CA ASN A 16 -10.06 -7.21 1.39
C ASN A 16 -11.38 -6.44 1.26
N GLU A 17 -11.33 -5.12 1.06
CA GLU A 17 -12.48 -4.25 0.82
C GLU A 17 -12.85 -4.10 -0.67
N ASP A 18 -12.20 -4.84 -1.57
CA ASP A 18 -12.34 -4.71 -3.03
C ASP A 18 -12.07 -3.26 -3.52
N LYS A 19 -11.17 -2.54 -2.83
CA LYS A 19 -10.74 -1.16 -3.16
C LYS A 19 -9.50 -1.11 -4.05
N VAL A 20 -8.90 -2.27 -4.33
CA VAL A 20 -7.77 -2.41 -5.25
C VAL A 20 -8.25 -3.08 -6.53
N PRO A 21 -7.94 -2.51 -7.71
CA PRO A 21 -8.24 -3.18 -8.98
C PRO A 21 -7.58 -4.56 -9.06
N LEU A 22 -8.33 -5.57 -9.53
CA LEU A 22 -7.82 -6.94 -9.65
C LEU A 22 -6.54 -7.04 -10.49
N SER A 23 -6.37 -6.16 -11.48
CA SER A 23 -5.19 -6.12 -12.35
C SER A 23 -3.89 -5.79 -11.62
N ILE A 24 -3.95 -5.18 -10.44
CA ILE A 24 -2.79 -4.83 -9.61
C ILE A 24 -2.85 -5.46 -8.21
N SER A 25 -3.84 -6.30 -7.93
CA SER A 25 -4.03 -6.88 -6.59
C SER A 25 -2.83 -7.72 -6.15
N ASP A 26 -2.29 -8.53 -7.06
CA ASP A 26 -1.10 -9.35 -6.79
C ASP A 26 0.14 -8.47 -6.57
N ASP A 27 0.32 -7.42 -7.38
CA ASP A 27 1.42 -6.45 -7.20
C ASP A 27 1.34 -5.75 -5.84
N ILE A 28 0.15 -5.33 -5.42
CA ILE A 28 -0.08 -4.70 -4.12
C ILE A 28 0.15 -5.71 -2.97
N HIS A 29 -0.20 -6.97 -3.16
CA HIS A 29 0.11 -8.04 -2.21
C HIS A 29 1.62 -8.24 -2.03
N GLU A 30 2.37 -8.27 -3.14
CA GLU A 30 3.84 -8.37 -3.09
C GLU A 30 4.47 -7.14 -2.45
N ILE A 31 4.05 -5.94 -2.85
CA ILE A 31 4.50 -4.67 -2.26
C ILE A 31 4.27 -4.67 -0.74
N SER A 32 3.09 -5.10 -0.29
CA SER A 32 2.76 -5.16 1.14
C SER A 32 3.70 -6.10 1.89
N ARG A 33 4.05 -7.26 1.32
CA ARG A 33 5.02 -8.19 1.92
C ARG A 33 6.44 -7.61 1.92
N SER A 34 6.86 -6.95 0.85
CA SER A 34 8.18 -6.32 0.75
C SER A 34 8.34 -5.16 1.74
N LEU A 35 7.29 -4.37 1.96
CA LEU A 35 7.26 -3.33 2.98
C LEU A 35 7.36 -3.92 4.40
N GLN A 36 6.65 -5.02 4.67
CA GLN A 36 6.67 -5.68 5.99
C GLN A 36 7.99 -6.38 6.33
N SER A 37 8.65 -6.92 5.30
CA SER A 37 9.98 -7.56 5.44
C SER A 37 11.11 -6.53 5.54
N GLY A 38 10.88 -5.29 5.10
CA GLY A 38 11.91 -4.26 4.99
C GLY A 38 12.78 -4.39 3.73
N ASP A 39 12.40 -5.26 2.80
CA ASP A 39 13.05 -5.41 1.49
C ASP A 39 12.78 -4.20 0.57
N MET A 40 11.72 -3.44 0.87
CA MET A 40 11.31 -2.25 0.14
C MET A 40 10.92 -1.14 1.11
N ASN A 41 11.19 0.11 0.75
CA ASN A 41 10.73 1.30 1.46
C ASN A 41 9.62 2.03 0.67
N ILE A 42 8.94 2.97 1.33
CA ILE A 42 7.86 3.77 0.69
C ILE A 42 8.36 4.61 -0.49
N ASN A 43 9.60 5.09 -0.45
CA ASN A 43 10.18 5.88 -1.54
C ASN A 43 10.41 5.04 -2.81
N ASP A 44 10.61 3.73 -2.68
CA ASP A 44 10.77 2.81 -3.82
C ASP A 44 9.45 2.56 -4.58
N LEU A 45 8.33 3.03 -4.02
CA LEU A 45 7.01 3.00 -4.67
C LEU A 45 6.79 4.19 -5.60
N GLN A 46 7.60 5.24 -5.47
CA GLN A 46 7.54 6.42 -6.33
C GLN A 46 8.12 6.09 -7.72
N GLY A 47 7.39 6.43 -8.78
CA GLY A 47 7.73 6.13 -10.16
C GLY A 47 7.31 4.74 -10.63
N LYS A 48 6.50 4.01 -9.84
CA LYS A 48 5.84 2.77 -10.31
C LYS A 48 4.68 3.10 -11.25
N ASP A 49 3.95 2.07 -11.64
CA ASP A 49 2.71 2.21 -12.40
C ASP A 49 1.72 3.16 -11.71
N ALA A 50 1.02 3.98 -12.51
CA ALA A 50 0.12 5.01 -12.02
C ALA A 50 -1.04 4.45 -11.18
N PHE A 51 -1.49 3.22 -11.42
CA PHE A 51 -2.51 2.57 -10.60
C PHE A 51 -1.96 2.22 -9.22
N ILE A 52 -0.74 1.68 -9.16
CA ILE A 52 -0.06 1.36 -7.90
C ILE A 52 0.17 2.62 -7.08
N GLU A 53 0.69 3.69 -7.70
CA GLU A 53 0.89 4.97 -7.01
C GLU A 53 -0.41 5.53 -6.44
N ASN A 54 -1.49 5.49 -7.21
CA ASN A 54 -2.80 5.96 -6.74
C ASN A 54 -3.31 5.14 -5.55
N THR A 55 -3.19 3.81 -5.60
CA THR A 55 -3.60 2.94 -4.49
C THR A 55 -2.76 3.18 -3.24
N VAL A 56 -1.44 3.34 -3.38
CA VAL A 56 -0.53 3.66 -2.28
C VAL A 56 -0.86 5.02 -1.66
N GLN A 57 -1.13 6.02 -2.49
CA GLN A 57 -1.50 7.35 -2.01
C GLN A 57 -2.85 7.33 -1.29
N GLU A 58 -3.84 6.57 -1.79
CA GLU A 58 -5.12 6.39 -1.12
C GLU A 58 -4.94 5.71 0.24
N ALA A 59 -4.14 4.65 0.33
CA ALA A 59 -3.83 3.97 1.59
C ALA A 59 -3.18 4.93 2.60
N MET A 60 -2.19 5.74 2.17
CA MET A 60 -1.58 6.76 3.03
C MET A 60 -2.60 7.80 3.51
N ASN A 61 -3.50 8.25 2.65
CA ASN A 61 -4.55 9.20 3.02
C ASN A 61 -5.53 8.59 4.04
N ARG A 62 -5.89 7.30 3.89
CA ARG A 62 -6.74 6.59 4.86
C ARG A 62 -6.07 6.47 6.22
N ILE A 63 -4.77 6.15 6.26
CA ILE A 63 -4.00 6.11 7.52
C ILE A 63 -4.01 7.49 8.20
N ASN A 64 -3.75 8.55 7.44
CA ASN A 64 -3.74 9.91 8.00
C ASN A 64 -5.13 10.33 8.53
N ASN A 65 -6.20 9.98 7.82
CA ASN A 65 -7.57 10.32 8.20
C ASN A 65 -8.12 9.49 9.36
N ASN A 66 -7.68 8.23 9.52
CA ASN A 66 -8.09 7.36 10.63
C ASN A 66 -7.39 7.69 11.96
N ASN A 67 -6.38 8.57 11.96
CA ASN A 67 -5.67 9.02 13.15
C ASN A 67 -6.22 10.34 13.74
N HIS A 68 -7.37 10.82 13.25
CA HIS A 68 -8.09 12.01 13.75
C HIS A 68 -9.47 11.64 14.29
#